data_AF-A0A7R9L6I1-F1
#
_entry.id   AF-A0A7R9L6I1-F1
#
_cell.length_a   1.000
_cell.length_b   1.000
_cell.length_c   1.000
_cell.angle_alpha   90.00
_cell.angle_beta   90.00
_cell.angle_gamma   90.00
#
_symmetry.space_group_name_H-M   'P 1'
#
loop_
_entity.id
_entity.type
_entity.pdbx_description
1 polymer ?
#
loop_
_entity_poly.entity_id
_entity_poly.type
_entity_poly.pdbx_seq_one_letter_code
_entity_poly.pdbx_strand_id
1 'polypeptide(L)'
;MQKFALADPPPPPKCERNLRITPYELYKTTEMNDMRFLDPIIAGDHVLIDDEAVIDEILDLSPWLPLHIADQKTMLGVSGVVVRKGWQSDIKQKFTTIQPVMAITSTPETAGADANSTATAAFKTTATNTTAATNGTSGSVDRPVAATGNGLPLGAMYVVKRDGRHESIMFDKITSRIVKLSYELDTRFVDPTAITLKVIAGLYSGVTTVQLDELAAEIAATMTTKHADYAKLAARIAVSNLHKETTKNFSDVIRALYAVTDAANGRKTPLISEETYRVVMDNAERLNSAIIYDRDFHYQYFGFKTLERSYLLRIGGKIVERPQHLLMRAAVGIHGQDIDAAIETYNLMSDRWFTHASPTLFNAGTPRPQLSSCFLLTMSEDSIEGIFDTLKQCAVISKAAGGIGLNVHCIRAAGTPINGTNGISNGLVPMLRCYNNVARYVDQGGNKRPGAFAIYIEPWHADIFQFLDLRKNHGAEEQRARDLFLALWVPDLFMKRVEADGMWSLMCPHECPGLFDSWGEKFE
;
A
#
# COMPACT_ATOMS: atom_id res chain seq x y z
N MET A 1 -15.69 -12.05 -51.00
CA MET A 1 -16.13 -12.14 -49.60
C MET A 1 -16.43 -10.72 -49.11
N GLN A 2 -17.69 -10.47 -48.73
CA GLN A 2 -18.23 -9.14 -48.43
C GLN A 2 -17.54 -8.49 -47.22
N LYS A 3 -17.14 -7.23 -47.39
CA LYS A 3 -16.75 -6.32 -46.31
C LYS A 3 -18.02 -5.84 -45.58
N PHE A 4 -18.13 -6.13 -44.29
CA PHE A 4 -19.06 -5.40 -43.43
C PHE A 4 -18.37 -4.11 -42.97
N ALA A 5 -18.86 -2.96 -43.46
CA ALA A 5 -18.52 -1.65 -42.93
C ALA A 5 -19.34 -1.43 -41.65
N LEU A 6 -18.67 -1.31 -40.51
CA LEU A 6 -19.26 -0.80 -39.29
C LEU A 6 -19.45 0.71 -39.48
N ALA A 7 -20.69 1.19 -39.35
CA ALA A 7 -20.98 2.62 -39.32
C ALA A 7 -20.44 3.23 -38.01
N ASP A 8 -19.83 4.40 -38.08
CA ASP A 8 -19.37 5.14 -36.91
C ASP A 8 -20.57 5.50 -35.99
N PRO A 9 -20.40 5.40 -34.65
CA PRO A 9 -21.45 5.80 -33.72
C PRO A 9 -21.71 7.32 -33.78
N PRO A 10 -22.94 7.77 -33.53
CA PRO A 10 -23.26 9.20 -33.54
C PRO A 10 -22.49 9.94 -32.43
N PRO A 11 -22.14 11.22 -32.64
CA PRO A 11 -21.42 11.99 -31.64
C PRO A 11 -22.28 12.20 -30.38
N PRO A 12 -21.66 12.22 -29.17
CA PRO A 12 -22.39 12.41 -27.94
C PRO A 12 -23.09 13.79 -27.91
N PRO A 13 -24.25 13.91 -27.25
CA PRO A 13 -24.95 15.19 -27.14
C PRO A 13 -24.09 16.22 -26.39
N LYS A 14 -24.07 17.45 -26.92
CA LYS A 14 -23.36 18.58 -26.32
C LYS A 14 -23.92 18.87 -24.93
N CYS A 15 -23.11 18.61 -23.90
CA CYS A 15 -23.39 19.04 -22.54
C CYS A 15 -23.11 20.54 -22.43
N GLU A 16 -24.14 21.37 -22.62
CA GLU A 16 -24.12 22.78 -22.19
C GLU A 16 -24.59 22.86 -20.73
N ARG A 17 -23.63 22.87 -19.79
CA ARG A 17 -23.74 23.59 -18.50
C ARG A 17 -22.38 23.59 -17.80
N ASN A 18 -21.79 24.80 -17.74
CA ASN A 18 -20.55 25.09 -17.02
C ASN A 18 -20.75 24.93 -15.51
N LEU A 19 -20.18 23.89 -14.92
CA LEU A 19 -19.77 23.87 -13.51
C LEU A 19 -18.27 23.54 -13.47
N ARG A 20 -17.45 24.60 -13.44
CA ARG A 20 -16.02 24.48 -13.15
C ARG A 20 -15.85 24.20 -11.67
N ILE A 21 -15.70 22.92 -11.31
CA ILE A 21 -15.15 22.53 -10.01
C ILE A 21 -13.64 22.46 -10.17
N THR A 22 -12.91 23.23 -9.36
CA THR A 22 -11.44 23.20 -9.38
C THR A 22 -10.92 22.01 -8.56
N PRO A 23 -9.72 21.48 -8.85
CA PRO A 23 -9.17 20.29 -8.16
C PRO A 23 -9.02 20.41 -6.64
N TYR A 24 -9.21 21.61 -6.07
CA TYR A 24 -9.06 21.87 -4.65
C TYR A 24 -10.30 21.51 -3.81
N GLU A 25 -11.48 21.39 -4.42
CA GLU A 25 -12.73 21.12 -3.69
C GLU A 25 -13.03 19.63 -3.52
N LEU A 26 -12.43 18.75 -4.32
CA LEU A 26 -12.57 17.29 -4.15
C LEU A 26 -11.78 16.74 -2.94
N TYR A 27 -10.84 17.53 -2.40
CA TYR A 27 -9.95 17.12 -1.32
C TYR A 27 -10.54 17.32 0.08
N LYS A 28 -11.69 18.00 0.21
CA LYS A 28 -12.30 18.30 1.52
C LYS A 28 -13.36 17.31 1.99
N THR A 29 -13.82 16.38 1.15
CA THR A 29 -14.98 15.55 1.47
C THR A 29 -14.69 14.06 1.66
N THR A 30 -13.43 13.61 1.59
CA THR A 30 -13.13 12.17 1.47
C THR A 30 -12.05 11.61 2.39
N GLU A 31 -11.48 12.39 3.30
CA GLU A 31 -10.57 11.84 4.33
C GLU A 31 -10.86 12.49 5.69
N MET A 32 -11.59 11.78 6.57
CA MET A 32 -11.42 11.86 8.03
C MET A 32 -12.30 10.89 8.86
N ASN A 33 -12.86 9.80 8.31
CA ASN A 33 -13.79 8.94 9.06
C ASN A 33 -13.32 7.52 9.44
N ASP A 34 -12.07 7.12 9.23
CA ASP A 34 -11.60 5.76 9.59
C ASP A 34 -10.41 5.69 10.57
N MET A 35 -10.23 6.71 11.39
CA MET A 35 -9.58 6.55 12.69
C MET A 35 -10.46 7.22 13.73
N ARG A 36 -11.12 6.44 14.61
CA ARG A 36 -11.79 6.99 15.79
C ARG A 36 -10.72 7.60 16.68
N PHE A 37 -10.53 8.91 16.58
CA PHE A 37 -9.77 9.67 17.55
C PHE A 37 -10.60 9.72 18.84
N LEU A 38 -9.98 9.40 19.98
CA LEU A 38 -10.52 9.68 21.31
C LEU A 38 -11.01 11.13 21.33
N ASP A 39 -12.29 11.38 21.63
CA ASP A 39 -12.75 12.71 22.02
C ASP A 39 -12.25 12.96 23.46
N PRO A 40 -11.12 13.64 23.67
CA PRO A 40 -10.50 13.68 24.99
C PRO A 40 -11.20 14.76 25.81
N ILE A 41 -11.69 14.40 27.00
CA ILE A 41 -12.10 15.41 27.98
C ILE A 41 -10.80 15.99 28.57
N ILE A 42 -10.48 17.22 28.17
CA ILE A 42 -9.31 17.95 28.68
C ILE A 42 -9.70 18.59 30.02
N ALA A 43 -9.01 18.20 31.09
CA ALA A 43 -9.16 18.77 32.43
C ALA A 43 -7.80 19.26 32.93
N GLY A 44 -7.50 20.54 32.68
CA GLY A 44 -6.17 21.12 32.95
C GLY A 44 -5.09 20.55 32.02
N ASP A 45 -3.90 20.26 32.54
CA ASP A 45 -2.75 19.73 31.76
C ASP A 45 -2.78 18.20 31.54
N HIS A 46 -3.98 17.59 31.63
CA HIS A 46 -4.18 16.14 31.56
C HIS A 46 -5.37 15.73 30.67
N VAL A 47 -5.24 14.56 30.04
CA VAL A 47 -6.31 13.89 29.29
C VAL A 47 -6.95 12.80 30.15
N LEU A 48 -8.28 12.83 30.26
CA LEU A 48 -9.09 11.78 30.88
C LEU A 48 -9.62 10.82 29.82
N ILE A 49 -9.45 9.52 30.03
CA ILE A 49 -10.03 8.44 29.21
C ILE A 49 -11.05 7.69 30.06
N ASP A 50 -12.34 7.75 29.67
CA ASP A 50 -13.47 7.20 30.44
C ASP A 50 -14.42 6.30 29.60
N ASP A 51 -13.98 5.87 28.40
CA ASP A 51 -14.78 5.02 27.50
C ASP A 51 -14.32 3.54 27.55
N GLU A 52 -15.23 2.68 27.98
CA GLU A 52 -15.02 1.25 28.23
C GLU A 52 -14.74 0.47 26.93
N ALA A 53 -15.32 0.88 25.79
CA ALA A 53 -15.16 0.17 24.51
C ALA A 53 -13.77 0.39 23.87
N VAL A 54 -13.15 1.54 24.15
CA VAL A 54 -11.85 1.92 23.56
C VAL A 54 -10.70 1.24 24.30
N ILE A 55 -10.84 0.99 25.60
CA ILE A 55 -9.81 0.37 26.43
C ILE A 55 -9.68 -1.13 26.13
N ASP A 56 -10.79 -1.84 25.93
CA ASP A 56 -10.75 -3.26 25.55
C ASP A 56 -10.12 -3.47 24.16
N GLU A 57 -10.43 -2.59 23.20
CA GLU A 57 -9.83 -2.62 21.86
C GLU A 57 -8.32 -2.30 21.90
N ILE A 58 -7.90 -1.42 22.81
CA ILE A 58 -6.49 -1.08 23.06
C ILE A 58 -5.72 -2.21 23.77
N LEU A 59 -6.35 -2.88 24.74
CA LEU A 59 -5.72 -3.93 25.54
C LEU A 59 -5.61 -5.27 24.80
N ASP A 60 -6.49 -5.52 23.82
CA ASP A 60 -6.47 -6.75 23.02
C ASP A 60 -5.60 -6.67 21.75
N LEU A 61 -5.22 -5.47 21.28
CA LEU A 61 -4.60 -5.33 19.94
C LEU A 61 -3.13 -4.91 19.87
N SER A 62 -2.40 -4.60 20.95
CA SER A 62 -1.03 -4.07 20.72
C SER A 62 -0.01 -4.17 21.87
N PRO A 63 1.22 -4.67 21.60
CA PRO A 63 2.41 -4.45 22.44
C PRO A 63 2.89 -2.99 22.48
N TRP A 64 2.29 -2.09 21.67
CA TRP A 64 2.77 -0.73 21.42
C TRP A 64 1.95 0.38 22.09
N LEU A 65 1.00 0.02 22.95
CA LEU A 65 0.19 0.98 23.72
C LEU A 65 1.03 2.07 24.43
N PRO A 66 2.22 1.78 25.01
CA PRO A 66 3.07 2.81 25.60
C PRO A 66 3.57 3.87 24.61
N LEU A 67 3.80 3.47 23.35
CA LEU A 67 4.22 4.37 22.26
C LEU A 67 3.08 5.30 21.84
N HIS A 68 1.87 4.76 21.76
CA HIS A 68 0.69 5.51 21.34
C HIS A 68 0.32 6.61 22.36
N ILE A 69 0.46 6.31 23.64
CA ILE A 69 0.26 7.29 24.73
C ILE A 69 1.36 8.37 24.70
N ALA A 70 2.60 8.02 24.35
CA ALA A 70 3.70 8.98 24.23
C ALA A 70 3.52 9.94 23.04
N ASP A 71 3.04 9.43 21.91
CA ASP A 71 2.73 10.23 20.73
C ASP A 71 1.56 11.19 21.00
N GLN A 72 0.51 10.76 21.70
CA GLN A 72 -0.60 11.64 22.06
C GLN A 72 -0.19 12.75 23.03
N LYS A 73 0.67 12.48 24.02
CA LYS A 73 1.22 13.52 24.90
C LYS A 73 2.01 14.57 24.10
N THR A 74 2.80 14.11 23.14
CA THR A 74 3.63 14.97 22.30
C THR A 74 2.80 15.82 21.34
N MET A 75 1.73 15.25 20.78
CA MET A 75 0.80 15.97 19.90
C MET A 75 -0.05 17.01 20.64
N LEU A 76 -0.50 16.70 21.86
CA LEU A 76 -1.43 17.54 22.62
C LEU A 76 -0.76 18.48 23.64
N GLY A 77 0.56 18.37 23.84
CA GLY A 77 1.31 19.24 24.74
C GLY A 77 0.99 19.06 26.23
N VAL A 78 0.46 17.90 26.61
CA VAL A 78 0.01 17.57 27.99
C VAL A 78 1.05 16.77 28.76
N SER A 79 1.10 16.96 30.07
CA SER A 79 2.14 16.34 30.93
C SER A 79 1.81 14.89 31.34
N GLY A 80 0.54 14.49 31.29
CA GLY A 80 0.06 13.19 31.81
C GLY A 80 -1.28 12.72 31.23
N VAL A 81 -1.57 11.43 31.42
CA VAL A 81 -2.86 10.78 31.07
C VAL A 81 -3.40 10.11 32.33
N VAL A 82 -4.70 10.27 32.62
CA VAL A 82 -5.36 9.75 33.84
C VAL A 82 -6.40 8.69 33.46
N VAL A 83 -6.31 7.51 34.08
CA VAL A 83 -7.21 6.36 33.86
C VAL A 83 -7.99 6.05 35.14
N ARG A 84 -9.26 5.67 35.02
CA ARG A 84 -10.19 5.40 36.13
C ARG A 84 -9.68 4.29 37.07
N LYS A 85 -9.90 4.47 38.38
CA LYS A 85 -9.32 3.67 39.48
C LYS A 85 -9.47 2.14 39.34
N GLY A 86 -10.57 1.65 38.76
CA GLY A 86 -10.85 0.21 38.64
C GLY A 86 -9.89 -0.56 37.73
N TRP A 87 -9.20 0.12 36.82
CA TRP A 87 -8.38 -0.50 35.77
C TRP A 87 -6.87 -0.39 36.02
N GLN A 88 -6.47 0.28 37.12
CA GLN A 88 -5.06 0.44 37.49
C GLN A 88 -4.42 -0.87 37.98
N SER A 89 -5.20 -1.80 38.52
CA SER A 89 -4.74 -3.14 38.92
C SER A 89 -4.39 -4.00 37.71
N ASP A 90 -5.24 -3.99 36.69
CA ASP A 90 -5.17 -4.91 35.54
C ASP A 90 -4.01 -4.53 34.61
N ILE A 91 -3.77 -3.23 34.44
CA ILE A 91 -2.62 -2.71 33.70
C ILE A 91 -1.30 -3.03 34.42
N LYS A 92 -1.25 -2.92 35.75
CA LYS A 92 -0.06 -3.28 36.56
C LYS A 92 0.21 -4.79 36.54
N GLN A 93 -0.83 -5.62 36.45
CA GLN A 93 -0.69 -7.07 36.41
C GLN A 93 -0.15 -7.58 35.06
N LYS A 94 -0.54 -6.94 33.94
CA LYS A 94 -0.10 -7.33 32.58
C LYS A 94 1.31 -6.84 32.20
N PHE A 95 1.85 -5.78 32.84
CA PHE A 95 3.14 -5.19 32.48
C PHE A 95 4.05 -4.98 33.70
N THR A 96 4.78 -6.03 34.10
CA THR A 96 5.69 -6.02 35.26
C THR A 96 7.16 -5.78 34.91
N THR A 97 7.50 -5.43 33.67
CA THR A 97 8.90 -5.17 33.29
C THR A 97 8.96 -4.00 32.32
N ILE A 98 9.17 -2.79 32.85
CA ILE A 98 9.88 -1.62 32.29
C ILE A 98 9.69 -0.46 33.31
N GLN A 99 10.78 0.00 33.91
CA GLN A 99 10.87 1.23 34.72
C GLN A 99 11.13 2.46 33.80
N PRO A 100 10.96 3.72 34.25
CA PRO A 100 9.89 4.34 35.03
C PRO A 100 9.32 5.56 34.26
N VAL A 101 8.18 5.42 33.57
CA VAL A 101 7.50 6.55 32.89
C VAL A 101 6.11 6.84 33.48
N MET A 102 5.67 6.06 34.46
CA MET A 102 4.35 6.21 35.07
C MET A 102 4.44 6.81 36.47
N ALA A 103 4.48 8.13 36.55
CA ALA A 103 4.03 8.82 37.76
C ALA A 103 2.49 8.87 37.73
N ILE A 104 1.83 7.82 38.24
CA ILE A 104 0.38 7.82 38.47
C ILE A 104 0.14 8.48 39.84
N THR A 105 -0.33 9.72 39.85
CA THR A 105 -0.68 10.44 41.09
C THR A 105 -2.16 10.29 41.42
N SER A 106 -2.47 9.98 42.67
CA SER A 106 -3.83 9.96 43.22
C SER A 106 -4.20 11.33 43.81
N THR A 107 -5.37 11.87 43.48
CA THR A 107 -5.97 12.99 44.24
C THR A 107 -7.15 12.48 45.09
N PRO A 108 -7.25 12.84 46.39
CA PRO A 108 -8.47 12.68 47.17
C PRO A 108 -9.43 13.84 46.90
N GLU A 109 -10.73 13.54 46.75
CA GLU A 109 -11.79 14.54 46.86
C GLU A 109 -11.89 15.00 48.31
N THR A 110 -11.56 16.26 48.60
CA THR A 110 -12.19 17.15 49.61
C THR A 110 -11.35 18.42 49.81
N ALA A 111 -12.06 19.53 50.10
CA ALA A 111 -11.59 20.86 50.51
C ALA A 111 -11.43 21.89 49.37
N GLY A 112 -12.29 22.91 49.41
CA GLY A 112 -12.19 24.11 48.59
C GLY A 112 -11.42 25.25 49.26
N ALA A 113 -11.40 26.38 48.55
CA ALA A 113 -10.94 27.72 48.92
C ALA A 113 -9.43 27.93 49.22
N ASP A 114 -8.87 28.93 48.54
CA ASP A 114 -7.63 29.68 48.82
C ASP A 114 -6.27 28.95 48.90
N ALA A 115 -5.42 29.12 47.87
CA ALA A 115 -3.96 29.13 48.02
C ALA A 115 -3.21 29.62 46.75
N ASN A 116 -3.23 30.92 46.49
CA ASN A 116 -2.30 31.57 45.56
C ASN A 116 -1.08 32.09 46.35
N SER A 117 -0.19 31.22 46.87
CA SER A 117 1.08 31.66 47.48
C SER A 117 2.21 30.62 47.69
N THR A 118 2.05 29.33 47.36
CA THR A 118 3.06 28.30 47.72
C THR A 118 3.79 27.63 46.54
N ALA A 119 3.56 28.03 45.29
CA ALA A 119 4.21 27.43 44.12
C ALA A 119 5.65 27.93 43.83
N THR A 120 6.10 29.04 44.42
CA THR A 120 7.39 29.67 44.08
C THR A 120 8.59 29.15 44.90
N ALA A 121 8.37 28.31 45.92
CA ALA A 121 9.45 27.85 46.79
C ALA A 121 10.04 26.47 46.41
N ALA A 122 9.35 25.64 45.63
CA ALA A 122 9.78 24.27 45.33
C ALA A 122 10.66 24.14 44.07
N PHE A 123 10.77 25.17 43.23
CA PHE A 123 11.53 25.11 41.97
C PHE A 123 13.01 25.51 42.09
N LYS A 124 13.45 26.03 43.25
CA LYS A 124 14.83 26.49 43.47
C LYS A 124 15.78 25.42 44.03
N THR A 125 15.30 24.25 44.41
CA THR A 125 16.12 23.23 45.10
C THR A 125 16.64 22.10 44.21
N THR A 126 16.20 22.01 42.95
CA THR A 126 16.59 20.91 42.04
C THR A 126 17.64 21.32 40.99
N ALA A 127 17.89 22.61 40.81
CA ALA A 127 18.87 23.12 39.85
C ALA A 127 20.33 23.12 40.35
N THR A 128 20.58 22.79 41.61
CA THR A 128 21.91 22.86 42.24
C THR A 128 22.67 21.53 42.34
N ASN A 129 22.07 20.40 41.93
CA ASN A 129 22.70 19.07 42.11
C ASN A 129 23.19 18.39 40.82
N THR A 130 23.18 19.06 39.67
CA THR A 130 23.68 18.47 38.40
C THR A 130 24.98 19.11 37.89
N THR A 131 25.52 20.12 38.56
CA THR A 131 26.76 20.83 38.18
C THR A 131 28.00 20.42 38.97
N ALA A 132 27.96 19.32 39.74
CA ALA A 132 29.07 18.89 40.60
C ALA A 132 29.72 17.54 40.24
N ALA A 133 29.41 16.94 39.08
CA ALA A 133 29.91 15.61 38.69
C ALA A 133 30.70 15.59 37.37
N THR A 134 31.46 16.65 37.06
CA THR A 134 32.46 16.64 35.98
C THR A 134 33.61 17.58 36.35
N ASN A 135 34.49 17.19 37.27
CA ASN A 135 35.86 17.73 37.36
C ASN A 135 36.76 16.84 38.24
N GLY A 136 37.85 16.34 37.64
CA GLY A 136 38.84 15.41 38.21
C GLY A 136 38.83 14.10 37.42
N THR A 137 39.87 13.64 36.72
CA THR A 137 41.31 13.72 36.99
C THR A 137 42.09 13.19 35.77
N SER A 138 43.41 13.47 35.75
CA SER A 138 44.50 12.93 34.89
C SER A 138 44.77 13.71 33.59
N GLY A 139 45.98 14.22 33.31
CA GLY A 139 47.32 13.89 33.82
C GLY A 139 48.16 13.36 32.66
N SER A 140 49.05 14.21 32.14
CA SER A 140 49.94 13.96 30.99
C SER A 140 50.92 12.80 31.20
N VAL A 141 51.07 11.92 30.19
CA VAL A 141 52.32 11.19 29.93
C VAL A 141 52.50 11.00 28.41
N ASP A 142 53.52 11.64 27.85
CA ASP A 142 54.09 11.37 26.53
C ASP A 142 54.76 9.98 26.49
N ARG A 143 54.45 9.16 25.48
CA ARG A 143 55.39 8.20 24.85
C ARG A 143 55.01 7.91 23.40
N PRO A 144 55.98 7.77 22.48
CA PRO A 144 55.71 7.54 21.06
C PRO A 144 55.45 6.04 20.81
N VAL A 145 54.43 5.71 20.03
CA VAL A 145 54.19 4.33 19.57
C VAL A 145 54.56 4.22 18.10
N ALA A 146 55.59 3.41 17.85
CA ALA A 146 56.06 3.05 16.53
C ALA A 146 55.01 2.22 15.76
N ALA A 147 54.89 2.52 14.47
CA ALA A 147 54.03 1.83 13.53
C ALA A 147 54.69 0.53 13.06
N THR A 148 54.06 -0.62 13.31
CA THR A 148 54.14 -1.84 12.50
C THR A 148 53.00 -2.78 12.86
N GLY A 149 52.05 -2.99 11.94
CA GLY A 149 51.02 -4.02 12.07
C GLY A 149 49.79 -3.76 11.21
N ASN A 150 49.62 -4.52 10.12
CA ASN A 150 48.40 -4.56 9.30
C ASN A 150 47.26 -5.26 10.07
N GLY A 151 46.77 -4.62 11.13
CA GLY A 151 45.55 -5.01 11.84
C GLY A 151 44.72 -3.76 12.08
N LEU A 152 43.45 -3.78 11.67
CA LEU A 152 42.51 -2.71 12.02
C LEU A 152 42.51 -2.54 13.56
N PRO A 153 42.67 -1.32 14.09
CA PRO A 153 42.73 -1.12 15.54
C PRO A 153 41.45 -1.62 16.21
N LEU A 154 41.59 -2.35 17.33
CA LEU A 154 40.45 -2.82 18.12
C LEU A 154 39.58 -1.61 18.52
N GLY A 155 38.34 -1.58 18.02
CA GLY A 155 37.35 -0.53 18.30
C GLY A 155 37.03 0.40 17.13
N ALA A 156 37.74 0.35 16.00
CA ALA A 156 37.39 1.16 14.84
C ALA A 156 36.14 0.62 14.12
N MET A 157 35.11 1.46 13.98
CA MET A 157 33.94 1.13 13.17
C MET A 157 34.33 0.99 11.69
N TYR A 158 33.91 -0.10 11.06
CA TYR A 158 34.14 -0.37 9.64
C TYR A 158 32.85 -0.74 8.91
N VAL A 159 32.85 -0.53 7.59
CA VAL A 159 31.80 -0.96 6.66
C VAL A 159 32.31 -2.08 5.76
N VAL A 160 31.42 -3.00 5.39
CA VAL A 160 31.70 -4.06 4.41
C VAL A 160 31.23 -3.62 3.03
N LYS A 161 32.17 -3.49 2.09
CA LYS A 161 31.88 -3.16 0.70
C LYS A 161 31.17 -4.30 -0.01
N ARG A 162 30.55 -3.98 -1.15
CA ARG A 162 29.92 -4.95 -2.06
C ARG A 162 30.89 -6.02 -2.57
N ASP A 163 32.18 -5.69 -2.67
CA ASP A 163 33.25 -6.62 -3.04
C ASP A 163 33.84 -7.40 -1.84
N GLY A 164 33.23 -7.28 -0.65
CA GLY A 164 33.65 -7.95 0.58
C GLY A 164 34.78 -7.25 1.33
N ARG A 165 35.38 -6.18 0.79
CA ARG A 165 36.47 -5.46 1.47
C ARG A 165 35.95 -4.64 2.66
N HIS A 166 36.74 -4.57 3.72
CA HIS A 166 36.46 -3.71 4.86
C HIS A 166 37.05 -2.31 4.62
N GLU A 167 36.30 -1.26 4.93
CA GLU A 167 36.78 0.12 4.90
C GLU A 167 36.34 0.86 6.17
N SER A 168 37.21 1.74 6.68
CA SER A 168 36.87 2.61 7.82
C SER A 168 35.73 3.58 7.47
N ILE A 169 34.83 3.80 8.41
CA ILE A 169 33.71 4.75 8.23
C ILE A 169 34.27 6.17 8.22
N MET A 170 34.06 6.89 7.11
CA MET A 170 34.49 8.28 6.95
C MET A 170 33.29 9.17 6.68
N PHE A 171 33.06 10.15 7.56
CA PHE A 171 31.99 11.15 7.45
C PHE A 171 31.98 11.79 6.06
N ASP A 172 33.12 12.34 5.64
CA ASP A 172 33.26 13.07 4.38
C ASP A 172 32.91 12.23 3.15
N LYS A 173 33.17 10.91 3.19
CA LYS A 173 32.85 10.03 2.06
C LYS A 173 31.34 9.81 1.94
N ILE A 174 30.64 9.66 3.05
CA ILE A 174 29.18 9.51 3.08
C ILE A 174 28.54 10.82 2.62
N THR A 175 28.96 11.96 3.19
CA THR A 175 28.43 13.27 2.82
C THR A 175 28.70 13.59 1.35
N SER A 176 29.93 13.39 0.86
CA SER A 176 30.28 13.64 -0.55
C SER A 176 29.40 12.85 -1.51
N ARG A 177 29.03 11.62 -1.15
CA ARG A 177 28.12 10.80 -1.94
C ARG A 177 26.70 11.37 -1.98
N ILE A 178 26.15 11.80 -0.85
CA ILE A 178 24.80 12.37 -0.78
C ILE A 178 24.76 13.72 -1.51
N VAL A 179 25.81 14.55 -1.37
CA VAL A 179 25.95 15.83 -2.08
C VAL A 179 25.91 15.63 -3.60
N LYS A 180 26.59 14.62 -4.14
CA LYS A 180 26.56 14.31 -5.59
C LYS A 180 25.16 13.98 -6.12
N LEU A 181 24.25 13.51 -5.26
CA LEU A 181 22.86 13.18 -5.61
C LEU A 181 21.89 14.34 -5.34
N SER A 182 22.38 15.46 -4.83
CA SER A 182 21.58 16.64 -4.45
C SER A 182 21.49 17.71 -5.55
N TYR A 183 21.82 17.36 -6.81
CA TYR A 183 21.73 18.28 -7.94
C TYR A 183 20.30 18.79 -8.16
N GLU A 184 20.12 20.06 -8.50
CA GLU A 184 18.80 20.67 -8.77
C GLU A 184 17.79 20.55 -7.61
N LEU A 185 18.28 20.36 -6.38
CA LEU A 185 17.47 20.44 -5.17
C LEU A 185 17.68 21.79 -4.48
N ASP A 186 16.70 22.27 -3.73
CA ASP A 186 16.84 23.53 -3.00
C ASP A 186 17.81 23.38 -1.81
N THR A 187 19.05 23.82 -2.02
CA THR A 187 20.14 23.74 -1.02
C THR A 187 19.91 24.62 0.21
N ARG A 188 18.91 25.50 0.20
CA ARG A 188 18.54 26.29 1.40
C ARG A 188 17.84 25.41 2.44
N PHE A 189 17.17 24.35 2.00
CA PHE A 189 16.40 23.45 2.86
C PHE A 189 16.99 22.04 2.94
N VAL A 190 17.60 21.56 1.85
CA VAL A 190 18.22 20.24 1.78
C VAL A 190 19.67 20.32 2.25
N ASP A 191 19.95 19.70 3.40
CA ASP A 191 21.28 19.60 3.98
C ASP A 191 21.75 18.13 4.03
N PRO A 192 22.64 17.71 3.10
CA PRO A 192 23.27 16.40 3.10
C PRO A 192 24.05 16.07 4.39
N THR A 193 24.56 17.08 5.08
CA THR A 193 25.33 16.94 6.32
C THR A 193 24.44 16.45 7.45
N ALA A 194 23.25 17.04 7.58
CA ALA A 194 22.24 16.60 8.55
C ALA A 194 21.83 15.14 8.36
N ILE A 195 21.71 14.67 7.11
CA ILE A 195 21.45 13.24 6.83
C ILE A 195 22.63 12.40 7.32
N THR A 196 23.86 12.78 6.98
CA THR A 196 25.06 12.03 7.34
C THR A 196 25.22 11.88 8.86
N LEU A 197 24.98 12.94 9.63
CA LEU A 197 25.03 12.93 11.09
C LEU A 197 24.04 11.91 11.69
N LYS A 198 22.81 11.88 11.17
CA LYS A 198 21.78 10.93 11.59
C LYS A 198 22.12 9.50 11.18
N VAL A 199 22.68 9.30 10.00
CA VAL A 199 23.10 7.97 9.52
C VAL A 199 24.15 7.40 10.47
N ILE A 200 25.21 8.15 10.76
CA ILE A 200 26.32 7.69 11.61
C ILE A 200 25.85 7.33 13.03
N ALA A 201 24.90 8.08 13.59
CA ALA A 201 24.33 7.78 14.88
C ALA A 201 23.63 6.41 14.94
N GLY A 202 23.15 5.90 13.80
CA GLY A 202 22.51 4.59 13.67
C GLY A 202 23.41 3.47 13.15
N LEU A 203 24.71 3.73 12.90
CA LEU A 203 25.62 2.71 12.36
C LEU A 203 26.19 1.81 13.46
N TYR A 204 26.39 0.54 13.11
CA TYR A 204 27.15 -0.42 13.87
C TYR A 204 28.33 -0.94 13.04
N SER A 205 29.37 -1.47 13.71
CA SER A 205 30.54 -2.00 13.03
C SER A 205 30.21 -3.27 12.25
N GLY A 206 30.67 -3.36 10.99
CA GLY A 206 30.36 -4.46 10.09
C GLY A 206 29.10 -4.27 9.23
N VAL A 207 28.45 -3.10 9.30
CA VAL A 207 27.33 -2.76 8.41
C VAL A 207 27.76 -2.77 6.94
N THR A 208 26.93 -3.32 6.06
CA THR A 208 27.24 -3.36 4.63
C THR A 208 27.01 -2.00 3.97
N THR A 209 27.74 -1.70 2.90
CA THR A 209 27.52 -0.47 2.12
C THR A 209 26.13 -0.40 1.46
N VAL A 210 25.42 -1.51 1.32
CA VAL A 210 24.03 -1.56 0.83
C VAL A 210 23.08 -1.09 1.94
N GLN A 211 23.19 -1.68 3.13
CA GLN A 211 22.40 -1.28 4.30
C GLN A 211 22.64 0.18 4.70
N LEU A 212 23.88 0.67 4.55
CA LEU A 212 24.21 2.07 4.78
C LEU A 212 23.46 3.00 3.81
N ASP A 213 23.40 2.65 2.52
CA ASP A 213 22.68 3.44 1.51
C ASP A 213 21.15 3.37 1.75
N GLU A 214 20.63 2.21 2.17
CA GLU A 214 19.21 2.05 2.55
C GLU A 214 18.84 2.92 3.75
N LEU A 215 19.64 2.88 4.82
CA LEU A 215 19.44 3.71 6.00
C LEU A 215 19.50 5.21 5.66
N ALA A 216 20.44 5.61 4.80
CA ALA A 216 20.54 7.00 4.34
C ALA A 216 19.30 7.43 3.54
N ALA A 217 18.76 6.56 2.68
CA ALA A 217 17.54 6.82 1.95
C ALA A 217 16.31 6.92 2.87
N GLU A 218 16.19 6.04 3.87
CA GLU A 218 15.11 6.07 4.86
C GLU A 218 15.14 7.33 5.70
N ILE A 219 16.31 7.70 6.24
CA ILE A 219 16.48 8.93 7.01
C ILE A 219 16.14 10.15 6.15
N ALA A 220 16.62 10.21 4.92
CA ALA A 220 16.25 11.29 3.99
C ALA A 220 14.73 11.32 3.77
N ALA A 221 14.07 10.17 3.63
CA ALA A 221 12.61 10.12 3.46
C ALA A 221 11.85 10.66 4.67
N THR A 222 12.31 10.40 5.91
CA THR A 222 11.69 10.99 7.12
C THR A 222 11.77 12.52 7.15
N MET A 223 12.78 13.09 6.47
CA MET A 223 13.00 14.53 6.39
C MET A 223 12.14 15.22 5.32
N THR A 224 11.30 14.47 4.59
CA THR A 224 10.25 15.03 3.70
C THR A 224 9.35 16.02 4.44
N THR A 225 9.10 15.78 5.73
CA THR A 225 8.36 16.69 6.62
C THR A 225 8.96 18.09 6.72
N LYS A 226 10.27 18.24 6.48
CA LYS A 226 10.96 19.53 6.45
C LYS A 226 10.88 20.20 5.08
N HIS A 227 11.09 19.43 4.01
CA HIS A 227 11.02 19.93 2.63
C HIS A 227 10.81 18.77 1.65
N ALA A 228 9.98 18.99 0.62
CA ALA A 228 9.61 17.94 -0.34
C ALA A 228 10.80 17.37 -1.14
N ASP A 229 11.86 18.16 -1.36
CA ASP A 229 13.04 17.69 -2.10
C ASP A 229 13.82 16.58 -1.37
N TYR A 230 13.64 16.41 -0.05
CA TYR A 230 14.18 15.25 0.65
C TYR A 230 13.60 13.93 0.13
N ALA A 231 12.34 13.90 -0.32
CA ALA A 231 11.75 12.71 -0.95
C ALA A 231 12.42 12.37 -2.29
N LYS A 232 12.86 13.38 -3.06
CA LYS A 232 13.64 13.18 -4.29
C LYS A 232 15.05 12.69 -3.95
N LEU A 233 15.74 13.32 -2.99
CA LEU A 233 17.06 12.90 -2.56
C LEU A 233 17.07 11.46 -2.03
N ALA A 234 16.09 11.11 -1.20
CA ALA A 234 15.90 9.76 -0.70
C ALA A 234 15.74 8.74 -1.84
N ALA A 235 14.90 9.05 -2.83
CA ALA A 235 14.75 8.23 -4.03
C ALA A 235 16.07 8.06 -4.78
N ARG A 236 16.82 9.15 -4.98
CA ARG A 236 18.09 9.12 -5.71
C ARG A 236 19.15 8.28 -5.01
N ILE A 237 19.20 8.30 -3.67
CA ILE A 237 20.07 7.42 -2.89
C ILE A 237 19.67 5.96 -3.11
N ALA A 238 18.38 5.63 -3.00
CA ALA A 238 17.87 4.28 -3.20
C ALA A 238 18.08 3.76 -4.64
N VAL A 239 17.83 4.60 -5.65
CA VAL A 239 18.08 4.30 -7.07
C VAL A 239 19.58 4.11 -7.33
N SER A 240 20.44 4.97 -6.78
CA SER A 240 21.89 4.82 -6.88
C SER A 240 22.38 3.51 -6.26
N ASN A 241 21.76 3.09 -5.16
CA ASN A 241 22.02 1.78 -4.55
C ASN A 241 21.60 0.64 -5.49
N LEU A 242 20.38 0.68 -6.02
CA LEU A 242 19.86 -0.32 -6.96
C LEU A 242 20.74 -0.44 -8.21
N HIS A 243 21.20 0.68 -8.77
CA HIS A 243 22.08 0.68 -9.95
C HIS A 243 23.43 -0.01 -9.69
N LYS A 244 23.92 -0.04 -8.44
CA LYS A 244 25.15 -0.77 -8.09
C LYS A 244 24.93 -2.27 -7.92
N GLU A 245 23.70 -2.68 -7.60
CA GLU A 245 23.32 -4.09 -7.41
C GLU A 245 22.78 -4.73 -8.70
N THR A 246 22.51 -3.95 -9.75
CA THR A 246 21.88 -4.41 -10.99
C THR A 246 22.75 -4.18 -12.21
N THR A 247 22.70 -5.14 -13.14
CA THR A 247 23.33 -5.05 -14.46
C THR A 247 22.81 -3.85 -15.23
N LYS A 248 23.69 -3.10 -15.90
CA LYS A 248 23.29 -1.91 -16.66
C LYS A 248 22.51 -2.30 -17.91
N ASN A 249 23.06 -3.13 -18.78
CA ASN A 249 22.49 -3.43 -20.10
C ASN A 249 21.15 -4.18 -19.99
N PHE A 250 20.14 -3.71 -20.72
CA PHE A 250 18.80 -4.29 -20.71
C PHE A 250 18.75 -5.70 -21.31
N SER A 251 19.41 -5.92 -22.45
CA SER A 251 19.45 -7.25 -23.08
C SER A 251 20.07 -8.32 -22.17
N ASP A 252 21.08 -7.96 -21.37
CA ASP A 252 21.73 -8.90 -20.45
C ASP A 252 20.78 -9.29 -19.29
N VAL A 253 19.98 -8.33 -18.79
CA VAL A 253 18.93 -8.59 -17.80
C VAL A 253 17.85 -9.49 -18.38
N ILE A 254 17.37 -9.22 -19.59
CA ILE A 254 16.37 -10.06 -20.27
C ILE A 254 16.90 -11.49 -20.50
N ARG A 255 18.17 -11.62 -20.89
CA ARG A 255 18.82 -12.94 -21.03
C ARG A 255 18.86 -13.69 -19.70
N ALA A 256 19.22 -13.01 -18.61
CA ALA A 256 19.23 -13.61 -17.28
C ALA A 256 17.83 -14.05 -16.84
N LEU A 257 16.81 -13.22 -17.05
CA LEU A 257 15.41 -13.52 -16.72
C LEU A 257 14.82 -14.67 -17.55
N TYR A 258 15.25 -14.81 -18.80
CA TYR A 258 14.85 -15.92 -19.67
C TYR A 258 15.60 -17.22 -19.35
N ALA A 259 16.84 -17.13 -18.86
CA ALA A 259 17.67 -18.29 -18.49
C ALA A 259 17.39 -18.85 -17.08
N VAL A 260 16.44 -18.28 -16.34
CA VAL A 260 16.12 -18.71 -14.96
C VAL A 260 15.77 -20.19 -14.93
N THR A 261 16.37 -20.89 -13.98
CA THR A 261 16.07 -22.28 -13.63
C THR A 261 15.60 -22.37 -12.19
N ASP A 262 14.64 -23.25 -11.93
CA ASP A 262 14.20 -23.60 -10.60
C ASP A 262 15.35 -24.29 -9.84
N ALA A 263 15.77 -23.67 -8.73
CA ALA A 263 16.88 -24.15 -7.91
C ALA A 263 16.64 -25.55 -7.31
N ALA A 264 15.38 -25.96 -7.14
CA ALA A 264 15.04 -27.23 -6.50
C ALA A 264 15.10 -28.43 -7.46
N ASN A 265 14.74 -28.24 -8.74
CA ASN A 265 14.62 -29.34 -9.71
C ASN A 265 15.42 -29.12 -11.00
N GLY A 266 16.10 -27.99 -11.15
CA GLY A 266 16.91 -27.64 -12.31
C GLY A 266 16.12 -27.36 -13.59
N ARG A 267 14.78 -27.34 -13.55
CA ARG A 267 13.94 -27.08 -14.73
C ARG A 267 13.98 -25.59 -15.06
N LYS A 268 14.02 -25.29 -16.36
CA LYS A 268 13.94 -23.92 -16.85
C LYS A 268 12.55 -23.32 -16.55
N THR A 269 12.53 -22.21 -15.83
CA THR A 269 11.33 -21.47 -15.42
C THR A 269 11.48 -20.01 -15.85
N PRO A 270 11.43 -19.74 -17.17
CA PRO A 270 11.72 -18.42 -17.69
C PRO A 270 10.69 -17.40 -17.19
N LEU A 271 11.15 -16.21 -16.82
CA LEU A 271 10.28 -15.10 -16.43
C LEU A 271 9.87 -14.20 -17.61
N ILE A 272 10.55 -14.36 -18.75
CA ILE A 272 10.29 -13.66 -20.02
C ILE A 272 9.80 -14.66 -21.06
N SER A 273 8.87 -14.26 -21.91
CA SER A 273 8.39 -15.10 -23.00
C SER A 273 9.49 -15.35 -24.04
N GLU A 274 9.42 -16.47 -24.75
CA GLU A 274 10.33 -16.77 -25.86
C GLU A 274 10.28 -15.68 -26.94
N GLU A 275 9.08 -15.21 -27.25
CA GLU A 275 8.82 -14.19 -28.26
C GLU A 275 9.51 -12.86 -27.90
N THR A 276 9.26 -12.34 -26.70
CA THR A 276 9.88 -11.11 -26.22
C THR A 276 11.39 -11.26 -26.11
N TYR A 277 11.89 -12.42 -25.66
CA TYR A 277 13.32 -12.68 -25.62
C TYR A 277 13.97 -12.54 -27.00
N ARG A 278 13.40 -13.16 -28.04
CA ARG A 278 13.92 -13.08 -29.41
C ARG A 278 13.92 -11.64 -29.94
N VAL A 279 12.78 -10.96 -29.83
CA VAL A 279 12.66 -9.54 -30.24
C VAL A 279 13.75 -8.68 -29.61
N VAL A 280 13.97 -8.84 -28.30
CA VAL A 280 14.99 -8.07 -27.57
C VAL A 280 16.39 -8.45 -28.02
N MET A 281 16.69 -9.74 -28.21
CA MET A 281 18.03 -10.17 -28.65
C MET A 281 18.34 -9.71 -30.07
N ASP A 282 17.39 -9.80 -30.99
CA ASP A 282 17.54 -9.41 -32.39
C ASP A 282 17.74 -7.89 -32.55
N ASN A 283 17.23 -7.10 -31.60
CA ASN A 283 17.29 -5.63 -31.62
C ASN A 283 18.09 -5.05 -30.43
N ALA A 284 18.99 -5.85 -29.84
CA ALA A 284 19.61 -5.55 -28.55
C ALA A 284 20.37 -4.21 -28.54
N GLU A 285 21.17 -3.93 -29.57
CA GLU A 285 21.95 -2.69 -29.65
C GLU A 285 21.04 -1.45 -29.63
N ARG A 286 20.01 -1.46 -30.47
CA ARG A 286 19.05 -0.36 -30.60
C ARG A 286 18.29 -0.13 -29.30
N LEU A 287 17.72 -1.19 -28.71
CA LEU A 287 16.96 -1.10 -27.46
C LEU A 287 17.83 -0.69 -26.26
N ASN A 288 19.06 -1.21 -26.17
CA ASN A 288 20.00 -0.83 -25.11
C ASN A 288 20.39 0.66 -25.20
N SER A 289 20.63 1.16 -26.42
CA SER A 289 21.02 2.56 -26.64
C SER A 289 19.87 3.56 -26.42
N ALA A 290 18.62 3.14 -26.60
CA ALA A 290 17.44 3.97 -26.39
C ALA A 290 17.15 4.25 -24.90
N ILE A 291 17.65 3.42 -23.99
CA ILE A 291 17.35 3.55 -22.55
C ILE A 291 18.16 4.67 -21.90
N ILE A 292 17.46 5.57 -21.23
CA ILE A 292 18.05 6.68 -20.47
C ILE A 292 17.94 6.38 -18.98
N TYR A 293 19.01 5.85 -18.38
CA TYR A 293 19.03 5.48 -16.95
C TYR A 293 18.90 6.66 -15.99
N ASP A 294 19.22 7.87 -16.43
CA ASP A 294 19.07 9.07 -15.59
C ASP A 294 17.60 9.33 -15.22
N ARG A 295 16.65 8.84 -16.04
CA ARG A 295 15.21 8.93 -15.74
C ARG A 295 14.81 8.15 -14.48
N ASP A 296 15.61 7.17 -14.02
CA ASP A 296 15.35 6.50 -12.73
C ASP A 296 15.48 7.46 -11.55
N PHE A 297 16.29 8.52 -11.65
CA PHE A 297 16.47 9.50 -10.58
C PHE A 297 15.34 10.53 -10.48
N HIS A 298 14.35 10.45 -11.38
CA HIS A 298 13.19 11.32 -11.36
C HIS A 298 12.08 10.83 -10.42
N TYR A 299 12.09 9.55 -10.00
CA TYR A 299 11.09 9.03 -9.04
C TYR A 299 11.22 9.70 -7.66
N GLN A 300 10.11 9.75 -6.93
CA GLN A 300 10.11 10.04 -5.49
C GLN A 300 10.24 8.75 -4.68
N TYR A 301 10.64 8.86 -3.41
CA TYR A 301 11.02 7.71 -2.60
C TYR A 301 9.93 6.64 -2.52
N PHE A 302 8.70 7.03 -2.18
CA PHE A 302 7.58 6.09 -2.08
C PHE A 302 7.24 5.45 -3.43
N GLY A 303 7.25 6.23 -4.51
CA GLY A 303 7.03 5.69 -5.87
C GLY A 303 8.09 4.65 -6.25
N PHE A 304 9.36 4.91 -5.95
CA PHE A 304 10.43 3.94 -6.17
C PHE A 304 10.27 2.70 -5.28
N LYS A 305 9.94 2.86 -3.99
CA LYS A 305 9.71 1.72 -3.08
C LYS A 305 8.51 0.86 -3.49
N THR A 306 7.47 1.45 -4.07
CA THR A 306 6.37 0.69 -4.67
C THR A 306 6.86 -0.18 -5.83
N LEU A 307 7.68 0.38 -6.73
CA LEU A 307 8.27 -0.38 -7.83
C LEU A 307 9.16 -1.51 -7.31
N GLU A 308 10.04 -1.20 -6.37
CA GLU A 308 10.97 -2.13 -5.73
C GLU A 308 10.24 -3.32 -5.08
N ARG A 309 9.15 -3.05 -4.36
CA ARG A 309 8.41 -4.08 -3.61
C ARG A 309 7.68 -5.05 -4.53
N SER A 310 7.03 -4.57 -5.59
CA SER A 310 6.02 -5.37 -6.30
C SER A 310 6.22 -5.48 -7.81
N TYR A 311 6.93 -4.56 -8.46
CA TYR A 311 6.96 -4.44 -9.92
C TYR A 311 8.25 -4.97 -10.55
N LEU A 312 9.41 -4.66 -9.96
CA LEU A 312 10.70 -5.06 -10.53
C LEU A 312 10.91 -6.57 -10.39
N LEU A 313 11.22 -7.25 -11.49
CA LEU A 313 11.44 -8.70 -11.47
C LEU A 313 12.67 -9.09 -10.65
N ARG A 314 12.59 -10.27 -10.04
CA ARG A 314 13.59 -10.80 -9.10
C ARG A 314 14.06 -12.18 -9.53
N ILE A 315 15.35 -12.47 -9.31
CA ILE A 315 15.94 -13.81 -9.44
C ILE A 315 16.51 -14.19 -8.07
N GLY A 316 16.09 -15.33 -7.52
CA GLY A 316 16.53 -15.77 -6.19
C GLY A 316 16.26 -14.75 -5.08
N GLY A 317 15.15 -14.01 -5.16
CA GLY A 317 14.77 -12.96 -4.22
C GLY A 317 15.45 -11.59 -4.43
N LYS A 318 16.52 -11.53 -5.24
CA LYS A 318 17.24 -10.29 -5.56
C LYS A 318 16.65 -9.60 -6.79
N ILE A 319 16.54 -8.28 -6.74
CA ILE A 319 16.04 -7.47 -7.86
C ILE A 319 17.08 -7.46 -8.96
N VAL A 320 16.64 -7.73 -10.19
CA VAL A 320 17.53 -7.69 -11.37
C VAL A 320 17.12 -6.61 -12.38
N GLU A 321 15.87 -6.17 -12.35
CA GLU A 321 15.39 -5.08 -13.20
C GLU A 321 15.56 -3.71 -12.54
N ARG A 322 15.97 -2.73 -13.33
CA ARG A 322 15.79 -1.31 -13.04
C ARG A 322 14.41 -0.82 -13.51
N PRO A 323 13.90 0.31 -13.00
CA PRO A 323 12.64 0.87 -13.50
C PRO A 323 12.65 1.08 -15.03
N GLN A 324 13.75 1.56 -15.62
CA GLN A 324 13.87 1.65 -17.08
C GLN A 324 13.76 0.29 -17.79
N HIS A 325 14.30 -0.78 -17.21
CA HIS A 325 14.19 -2.12 -17.79
C HIS A 325 12.75 -2.62 -17.77
N LEU A 326 12.03 -2.37 -16.67
CA LEU A 326 10.60 -2.69 -16.57
C LEU A 326 9.78 -1.96 -17.64
N LEU A 327 10.04 -0.66 -17.84
CA LEU A 327 9.31 0.14 -18.83
C LEU A 327 9.61 -0.33 -20.25
N MET A 328 10.88 -0.60 -20.57
CA MET A 328 11.25 -1.11 -21.89
C MET A 328 10.69 -2.52 -22.14
N ARG A 329 10.74 -3.41 -21.13
CA ARG A 329 10.10 -4.74 -21.21
C ARG A 329 8.61 -4.61 -21.49
N ALA A 330 7.92 -3.71 -20.79
CA ALA A 330 6.50 -3.50 -21.00
C ALA A 330 6.21 -2.98 -22.42
N ALA A 331 6.98 -2.01 -22.91
CA ALA A 331 6.82 -1.47 -24.26
C ALA A 331 7.07 -2.54 -25.34
N VAL A 332 8.16 -3.30 -25.26
CA VAL A 332 8.43 -4.41 -26.18
C VAL A 332 7.37 -5.51 -26.05
N GLY A 333 6.88 -5.77 -24.84
CA GLY A 333 5.80 -6.73 -24.60
C GLY A 333 4.45 -6.33 -25.20
N ILE A 334 4.22 -5.05 -25.45
CA ILE A 334 3.00 -4.51 -26.09
C ILE A 334 3.16 -4.46 -27.61
N HIS A 335 4.29 -3.95 -28.09
CA HIS A 335 4.50 -3.64 -29.51
C HIS A 335 5.19 -4.77 -30.29
N GLY A 336 5.77 -5.77 -29.61
CA GLY A 336 6.44 -6.90 -30.25
C GLY A 336 7.55 -6.44 -31.18
N GLN A 337 7.47 -6.84 -32.46
CA GLN A 337 8.48 -6.53 -33.48
C GLN A 337 8.49 -5.06 -33.94
N ASP A 338 7.48 -4.25 -33.59
CA ASP A 338 7.46 -2.82 -33.89
C ASP A 338 8.33 -2.05 -32.89
N ILE A 339 9.63 -2.00 -33.17
CA ILE A 339 10.63 -1.36 -32.31
C ILE A 339 10.47 0.16 -32.28
N ASP A 340 9.96 0.78 -33.34
CA ASP A 340 9.73 2.22 -33.39
C ASP A 340 8.65 2.62 -32.39
N ALA A 341 7.50 1.92 -32.42
CA ALA A 341 6.43 2.13 -31.46
C ALA A 341 6.84 1.73 -30.03
N ALA A 342 7.64 0.66 -29.86
CA ALA A 342 8.17 0.29 -28.54
C ALA A 342 9.03 1.41 -27.93
N ILE A 343 9.92 2.03 -28.70
CA ILE A 343 10.77 3.13 -28.23
C ILE A 343 9.95 4.39 -27.96
N GLU A 344 8.94 4.70 -28.79
CA GLU A 344 8.02 5.80 -28.56
C GLU A 344 7.29 5.64 -27.21
N THR A 345 6.63 4.50 -27.00
CA THR A 345 5.93 4.19 -25.75
C THR A 345 6.87 4.18 -24.56
N TYR A 346 8.08 3.62 -24.69
CA TYR A 346 9.10 3.69 -23.64
C TYR A 346 9.44 5.14 -23.26
N ASN A 347 9.66 6.02 -24.24
CA ASN A 347 9.98 7.42 -23.97
C ASN A 347 8.82 8.13 -23.26
N LEU A 348 7.59 7.96 -23.75
CA LEU A 348 6.41 8.57 -23.14
C LEU A 348 6.19 8.10 -21.70
N MET A 349 6.35 6.79 -21.43
CA MET A 349 6.23 6.26 -20.06
C MET A 349 7.38 6.68 -19.16
N SER A 350 8.63 6.65 -19.65
CA SER A 350 9.81 6.97 -18.83
C SER A 350 9.94 8.48 -18.54
N ASP A 351 9.39 9.34 -19.40
CA ASP A 351 9.17 10.76 -19.12
C ASP A 351 7.90 11.03 -18.29
N ARG A 352 7.10 9.99 -18.02
CA ARG A 352 5.90 9.98 -17.17
C ARG A 352 4.72 10.78 -17.73
N TRP A 353 4.58 10.82 -19.05
CA TRP A 353 3.38 11.34 -19.69
C TRP A 353 2.15 10.48 -19.42
N PHE A 354 2.35 9.16 -19.33
CA PHE A 354 1.34 8.21 -18.91
C PHE A 354 1.99 6.97 -18.27
N THR A 355 1.18 6.10 -17.68
CA THR A 355 1.59 4.75 -17.26
C THR A 355 0.51 3.75 -17.64
N HIS A 356 0.90 2.54 -18.03
CA HIS A 356 -0.07 1.44 -18.12
C HIS A 356 -0.51 0.96 -16.74
N ALA A 357 -1.65 0.27 -16.72
CA ALA A 357 -2.17 -0.37 -15.52
C ALA A 357 -1.21 -1.45 -14.99
N SER A 358 -1.30 -1.76 -13.70
CA SER A 358 -0.36 -2.68 -13.05
C SER A 358 -0.27 -4.07 -13.69
N PRO A 359 -1.35 -4.76 -14.12
CA PRO A 359 -1.21 -6.06 -14.77
C PRO A 359 -0.38 -5.98 -16.05
N THR A 360 -0.51 -4.89 -16.81
CA THR A 360 0.34 -4.64 -17.97
C THR A 360 1.81 -4.53 -17.55
N LEU A 361 2.14 -3.72 -16.53
CA LEU A 361 3.53 -3.58 -16.06
C LEU A 361 4.10 -4.89 -15.46
N PHE A 362 3.27 -5.70 -14.80
CA PHE A 362 3.67 -6.99 -14.24
C PHE A 362 3.90 -8.05 -15.31
N ASN A 363 3.01 -8.13 -16.29
CA ASN A 363 2.90 -9.32 -17.15
C ASN A 363 3.31 -9.08 -18.60
N ALA A 364 3.46 -7.83 -19.06
CA ALA A 364 3.94 -7.57 -20.41
C ALA A 364 5.36 -8.13 -20.60
N GLY A 365 5.53 -8.88 -21.70
CA GLY A 365 6.76 -9.59 -22.02
C GLY A 365 7.01 -10.89 -21.26
N THR A 366 6.08 -11.34 -20.41
CA THR A 366 6.20 -12.58 -19.64
C THR A 366 5.50 -13.76 -20.35
N PRO A 367 5.76 -15.03 -19.98
CA PRO A 367 5.18 -16.20 -20.66
C PRO A 367 3.65 -16.29 -20.66
N ARG A 368 2.96 -15.63 -19.73
CA ARG A 368 1.49 -15.59 -19.65
C ARG A 368 1.03 -14.14 -19.47
N PRO A 369 0.99 -13.36 -20.57
CA PRO A 369 0.78 -11.92 -20.51
C PRO A 369 -0.70 -11.58 -20.26
N GLN A 370 -1.17 -11.70 -19.02
CA GLN A 370 -2.49 -11.20 -18.62
C GLN A 370 -2.41 -9.69 -18.40
N LEU A 371 -2.69 -8.92 -19.45
CA LEU A 371 -2.50 -7.46 -19.44
C LEU A 371 -3.70 -6.68 -18.90
N SER A 372 -4.90 -7.27 -18.95
CA SER A 372 -6.14 -6.65 -18.49
C SER A 372 -6.47 -7.06 -17.05
N SER A 373 -6.88 -6.08 -16.23
CA SER A 373 -7.27 -6.30 -14.83
C SER A 373 -8.75 -6.53 -14.60
N CYS A 374 -9.64 -5.94 -15.40
CA CYS A 374 -11.06 -5.83 -15.03
C CYS A 374 -11.93 -6.63 -15.98
N PHE A 375 -12.85 -7.41 -15.41
CA PHE A 375 -13.76 -8.26 -16.15
C PHE A 375 -15.19 -8.05 -15.66
N LEU A 376 -16.13 -8.06 -16.60
CA LEU A 376 -17.55 -8.03 -16.31
C LEU A 376 -18.14 -9.37 -16.72
N LEU A 377 -18.84 -10.01 -15.78
CA LEU A 377 -19.52 -11.27 -16.00
C LEU A 377 -21.02 -11.08 -15.73
N THR A 378 -21.81 -11.76 -16.53
CA THR A 378 -23.23 -12.00 -16.29
C THR A 378 -23.37 -13.41 -15.77
N MET A 379 -24.19 -13.59 -14.74
CA MET A 379 -24.55 -14.93 -14.29
C MET A 379 -25.14 -15.73 -15.47
N SER A 380 -24.57 -16.90 -15.74
CA SER A 380 -24.85 -17.63 -16.99
C SER A 380 -26.33 -18.02 -17.09
N GLU A 381 -26.86 -18.63 -16.05
CA GLU A 381 -28.25 -19.09 -15.98
C GLU A 381 -28.72 -19.18 -14.52
N ASP A 382 -30.05 -19.13 -14.30
CA ASP A 382 -30.70 -19.44 -13.03
C ASP A 382 -30.82 -20.97 -12.82
N SER A 383 -29.65 -21.63 -12.80
CA SER A 383 -29.47 -23.08 -12.63
C SER A 383 -28.22 -23.35 -11.80
N ILE A 384 -28.11 -24.53 -11.18
CA ILE A 384 -26.91 -24.90 -10.42
C ILE A 384 -25.70 -24.97 -11.34
N GLU A 385 -25.88 -25.53 -12.53
CA GLU A 385 -24.88 -25.60 -13.59
C GLU A 385 -24.38 -24.19 -13.97
N GLY A 386 -25.29 -23.27 -14.26
CA GLY A 386 -24.95 -21.89 -14.61
C GLY A 386 -24.24 -21.14 -13.47
N ILE A 387 -24.66 -21.34 -12.23
CA ILE A 387 -24.04 -20.74 -11.04
C ILE A 387 -22.60 -21.23 -10.86
N PHE A 388 -22.37 -22.55 -10.97
CA PHE A 388 -21.03 -23.12 -10.75
C PHE A 388 -20.10 -22.92 -11.95
N ASP A 389 -20.60 -22.87 -13.17
CA ASP A 389 -19.80 -22.49 -14.34
C ASP A 389 -19.33 -21.04 -14.25
N THR A 390 -20.21 -20.13 -13.82
CA THR A 390 -19.86 -18.72 -13.56
C THR A 390 -18.83 -18.63 -12.43
N LEU A 391 -18.99 -19.41 -11.34
CA LEU A 391 -18.03 -19.45 -10.23
C LEU A 391 -16.65 -19.95 -10.68
N LYS A 392 -16.60 -20.97 -11.54
CA LYS A 392 -15.37 -21.48 -12.16
C LYS A 392 -14.69 -20.41 -13.00
N GLN A 393 -15.43 -19.66 -13.81
CA GLN A 393 -14.89 -18.54 -14.58
C GLN A 393 -14.29 -17.48 -13.65
N CYS A 394 -15.00 -17.11 -12.58
CA CYS A 394 -14.50 -16.17 -11.59
C CYS A 394 -13.19 -16.64 -10.94
N ALA A 395 -13.09 -17.92 -10.59
CA ALA A 395 -11.87 -18.49 -10.03
C ALA A 395 -10.68 -18.44 -11.03
N VAL A 396 -10.92 -18.75 -12.30
CA VAL A 396 -9.87 -18.72 -13.34
C VAL A 396 -9.39 -17.29 -13.60
N ILE A 397 -10.30 -16.31 -13.63
CA ILE A 397 -9.96 -14.89 -13.80
C ILE A 397 -9.21 -14.36 -12.57
N SER A 398 -9.69 -14.65 -11.36
CA SER A 398 -9.05 -14.23 -10.11
C SER A 398 -7.64 -14.80 -9.98
N LYS A 399 -7.42 -16.06 -10.38
CA LYS A 399 -6.09 -16.68 -10.42
C LYS A 399 -5.08 -15.86 -11.22
N ALA A 400 -5.53 -15.16 -12.26
CA ALA A 400 -4.69 -14.33 -13.12
C ALA A 400 -4.66 -12.85 -12.67
N ALA A 401 -5.00 -12.56 -11.42
CA ALA A 401 -5.04 -11.23 -10.83
C ALA A 401 -6.11 -10.27 -11.41
N GLY A 402 -7.19 -10.83 -11.95
CA GLY A 402 -8.33 -10.07 -12.46
C GLY A 402 -9.35 -9.72 -11.37
N GLY A 403 -9.77 -8.46 -11.30
CA GLY A 403 -10.95 -8.00 -10.58
C GLY A 403 -12.22 -8.22 -11.39
N ILE A 404 -13.32 -8.52 -10.71
CA ILE A 404 -14.56 -8.98 -11.34
C ILE A 404 -15.74 -8.10 -10.92
N GLY A 405 -16.52 -7.62 -11.88
CA GLY A 405 -17.90 -7.20 -11.67
C GLY A 405 -18.83 -8.33 -12.13
N LEU A 406 -19.66 -8.87 -11.24
CA LEU A 406 -20.59 -9.95 -11.54
C LEU A 406 -22.01 -9.46 -11.28
N ASN A 407 -22.87 -9.43 -12.30
CA ASN A 407 -24.29 -9.24 -12.08
C ASN A 407 -24.98 -10.57 -11.75
N VAL A 408 -25.94 -10.53 -10.83
CA VAL A 408 -26.69 -11.71 -10.35
C VAL A 408 -28.21 -11.51 -10.46
N HIS A 409 -28.64 -10.55 -11.27
CA HIS A 409 -30.04 -10.13 -11.40
C HIS A 409 -31.00 -11.25 -11.80
N CYS A 410 -30.50 -12.25 -12.55
CA CYS A 410 -31.30 -13.33 -13.08
C CYS A 410 -31.57 -14.48 -12.08
N ILE A 411 -30.88 -14.53 -10.94
CA ILE A 411 -31.02 -15.62 -9.98
C ILE A 411 -32.30 -15.46 -9.17
N ARG A 412 -33.08 -16.53 -9.04
CA ARG A 412 -34.33 -16.49 -8.28
C ARG A 412 -34.15 -16.14 -6.80
N ALA A 413 -35.10 -15.40 -6.25
CA ALA A 413 -35.11 -14.98 -4.85
C ALA A 413 -35.41 -16.13 -3.87
N ALA A 414 -35.20 -15.87 -2.58
CA ALA A 414 -35.58 -16.80 -1.52
C ALA A 414 -37.11 -17.01 -1.49
N GLY A 415 -37.55 -18.24 -1.23
CA GLY A 415 -38.98 -18.56 -1.18
C GLY A 415 -39.59 -19.03 -2.51
N THR A 416 -38.89 -18.86 -3.64
CA THR A 416 -39.38 -19.31 -4.95
C THR A 416 -39.32 -20.85 -5.08
N PRO A 417 -40.39 -21.53 -5.53
CA PRO A 417 -40.40 -22.97 -5.75
C PRO A 417 -39.36 -23.44 -6.78
N ILE A 418 -38.80 -24.64 -6.55
CA ILE A 418 -37.85 -25.28 -7.48
C ILE A 418 -38.53 -26.49 -8.12
N ASN A 419 -38.81 -26.38 -9.42
CA ASN A 419 -39.35 -27.47 -10.22
C ASN A 419 -38.37 -28.67 -10.22
N GLY A 420 -38.90 -29.88 -10.04
CA GLY A 420 -38.14 -31.13 -10.07
C GLY A 420 -37.61 -31.61 -8.71
N THR A 421 -37.29 -30.71 -7.78
CA THR A 421 -36.86 -31.09 -6.41
C THR A 421 -37.96 -30.96 -5.37
N ASN A 422 -39.08 -30.29 -5.72
CA ASN A 422 -40.17 -29.95 -4.80
C ASN A 422 -39.69 -29.15 -3.57
N GLY A 423 -38.57 -28.45 -3.73
CA GLY A 423 -37.95 -27.61 -2.72
C GLY A 423 -38.22 -26.12 -2.93
N ILE A 424 -37.73 -25.32 -2.01
CA ILE A 424 -37.81 -23.86 -2.04
C ILE A 424 -36.39 -23.28 -2.16
N SER A 425 -36.22 -22.24 -2.97
CA SER A 425 -34.94 -21.53 -3.11
C SER A 425 -34.54 -20.83 -1.81
N ASN A 426 -33.25 -20.91 -1.50
CA ASN A 426 -32.66 -20.17 -0.38
C ASN A 426 -32.19 -18.75 -0.78
N GLY A 427 -32.38 -18.36 -2.05
CA GLY A 427 -32.06 -17.04 -2.58
C GLY A 427 -30.57 -16.77 -2.75
N LEU A 428 -30.22 -15.48 -2.85
CA LEU A 428 -28.87 -15.02 -3.18
C LEU A 428 -27.85 -15.25 -2.08
N VAL A 429 -28.23 -15.14 -0.80
CA VAL A 429 -27.27 -15.10 0.32
C VAL A 429 -26.38 -16.35 0.37
N PRO A 430 -26.91 -17.59 0.36
CA PRO A 430 -26.06 -18.77 0.39
C PRO A 430 -25.19 -18.93 -0.87
N MET A 431 -25.71 -18.55 -2.04
CA MET A 431 -24.95 -18.55 -3.28
C MET A 431 -23.75 -17.61 -3.18
N LEU A 432 -23.97 -16.37 -2.75
CA LEU A 432 -22.91 -15.36 -2.62
C LEU A 432 -21.86 -15.74 -1.58
N ARG A 433 -22.20 -16.54 -0.56
CA ARG A 433 -21.20 -17.11 0.35
C ARG A 433 -20.22 -18.06 -0.34
N CYS A 434 -20.68 -18.84 -1.33
CA CYS A 434 -19.76 -19.65 -2.14
C CYS A 434 -18.78 -18.76 -2.92
N TYR A 435 -19.27 -17.66 -3.52
CA TYR A 435 -18.41 -16.68 -4.20
C TYR A 435 -17.43 -15.99 -3.24
N ASN A 436 -17.88 -15.64 -2.02
CA ASN A 436 -17.03 -15.06 -0.98
C ASN A 436 -15.85 -15.98 -0.65
N ASN A 437 -16.14 -17.27 -0.40
CA ASN A 437 -15.11 -18.24 -0.05
C ASN A 437 -14.12 -18.48 -1.19
N VAL A 438 -14.59 -18.45 -2.45
CA VAL A 438 -13.71 -18.55 -3.62
C VAL A 438 -12.83 -17.31 -3.77
N ALA A 439 -13.37 -16.10 -3.56
CA ALA A 439 -12.60 -14.86 -3.59
C ALA A 439 -11.45 -14.89 -2.57
N ARG A 440 -11.71 -15.42 -1.37
CA ARG A 440 -10.71 -15.59 -0.31
C ARG A 440 -9.70 -16.71 -0.62
N TYR A 441 -10.13 -17.81 -1.24
CA TYR A 441 -9.26 -18.93 -1.56
C TYR A 441 -8.29 -18.62 -2.71
N VAL A 442 -8.74 -17.91 -3.75
CA VAL A 442 -7.95 -17.62 -4.94
C VAL A 442 -7.30 -16.22 -4.83
N ASP A 443 -6.31 -16.11 -3.94
CA ASP A 443 -5.60 -14.86 -3.60
C ASP A 443 -4.42 -14.51 -4.53
N GLN A 444 -4.68 -14.46 -5.84
CA GLN A 444 -3.79 -13.90 -6.89
C GLN A 444 -2.28 -14.24 -6.76
N GLY A 445 -1.92 -15.49 -6.45
CA GLY A 445 -0.54 -16.00 -6.60
C GLY A 445 0.46 -15.45 -5.58
N GLY A 446 0.11 -15.52 -4.28
CA GLY A 446 1.00 -15.13 -3.18
C GLY A 446 0.66 -13.78 -2.57
N ASN A 447 -0.63 -13.44 -2.51
CA ASN A 447 -1.15 -12.22 -1.88
C ASN A 447 -0.57 -10.91 -2.45
N LYS A 448 -0.16 -10.91 -3.73
CA LYS A 448 0.22 -9.66 -4.41
C LYS A 448 -0.94 -8.67 -4.46
N ARG A 449 -2.17 -9.20 -4.56
CA ARG A 449 -3.45 -8.49 -4.56
C ARG A 449 -4.57 -9.44 -4.09
N PRO A 450 -5.40 -9.07 -3.10
CA PRO A 450 -6.56 -9.88 -2.73
C PRO A 450 -7.56 -10.01 -3.89
N GLY A 451 -8.16 -11.19 -4.07
CA GLY A 451 -9.28 -11.38 -5.00
C GLY A 451 -10.42 -10.42 -4.67
N ALA A 452 -10.97 -9.73 -5.67
CA ALA A 452 -12.00 -8.71 -5.45
C ALA A 452 -13.13 -8.86 -6.46
N PHE A 453 -14.31 -9.26 -5.96
CA PHE A 453 -15.53 -9.41 -6.75
C PHE A 453 -16.55 -8.36 -6.30
N ALA A 454 -17.04 -7.54 -7.23
CA ALA A 454 -18.15 -6.63 -7.04
C ALA A 454 -19.42 -7.27 -7.58
N ILE A 455 -20.37 -7.55 -6.71
CA ILE A 455 -21.66 -8.15 -7.05
C ILE A 455 -22.66 -7.03 -7.32
N TYR A 456 -23.29 -7.08 -8.49
CA TYR A 456 -24.32 -6.13 -8.91
C TYR A 456 -25.70 -6.76 -8.81
N ILE A 457 -26.62 -6.04 -8.16
CA ILE A 457 -28.04 -6.39 -8.07
C ILE A 457 -28.92 -5.17 -8.39
N GLU A 458 -30.08 -5.37 -9.00
CA GLU A 458 -31.06 -4.31 -9.20
C GLU A 458 -31.98 -4.20 -7.98
N PRO A 459 -32.44 -2.99 -7.60
CA PRO A 459 -33.16 -2.76 -6.35
C PRO A 459 -34.58 -3.32 -6.32
N TRP A 460 -35.14 -3.80 -7.44
CA TRP A 460 -36.43 -4.51 -7.47
C TRP A 460 -36.30 -5.96 -7.03
N HIS A 461 -35.08 -6.53 -6.95
CA HIS A 461 -34.91 -7.93 -6.61
C HIS A 461 -35.41 -8.23 -5.19
N ALA A 462 -36.17 -9.30 -4.99
CA ALA A 462 -36.81 -9.58 -3.69
C ALA A 462 -35.82 -9.83 -2.53
N ASP A 463 -34.61 -10.32 -2.81
CA ASP A 463 -33.55 -10.47 -1.79
C ASP A 463 -32.76 -9.18 -1.49
N ILE A 464 -33.16 -8.01 -2.01
CA ILE A 464 -32.38 -6.76 -1.94
C ILE A 464 -31.98 -6.37 -0.50
N PHE A 465 -32.89 -6.48 0.47
CA PHE A 465 -32.60 -6.10 1.86
C PHE A 465 -31.53 -7.01 2.49
N GLN A 466 -31.58 -8.30 2.20
CA GLN A 466 -30.57 -9.24 2.69
C GLN A 466 -29.23 -8.99 2.02
N PHE A 467 -29.25 -8.66 0.72
CA PHE A 467 -28.06 -8.28 -0.03
C PHE A 467 -27.36 -7.06 0.56
N LEU A 468 -28.11 -6.00 0.89
CA LEU A 468 -27.56 -4.77 1.51
C LEU A 468 -26.86 -5.04 2.86
N ASP A 469 -27.25 -6.10 3.56
CA ASP A 469 -26.73 -6.46 4.87
C ASP A 469 -25.48 -7.37 4.83
N LEU A 470 -25.10 -7.90 3.66
CA LEU A 470 -24.04 -8.91 3.51
C LEU A 470 -22.68 -8.47 4.06
N ARG A 471 -22.38 -7.17 4.07
CA ARG A 471 -21.12 -6.61 4.57
C ARG A 471 -21.18 -6.04 5.99
N LYS A 472 -22.32 -6.09 6.68
CA LYS A 472 -22.42 -5.58 8.06
C LYS A 472 -21.47 -6.35 8.99
N ASN A 473 -20.82 -5.64 9.91
CA ASN A 473 -19.89 -6.25 10.86
C ASN A 473 -20.61 -7.13 11.90
N HIS A 474 -21.81 -6.75 12.32
CA HIS A 474 -22.62 -7.49 13.29
C HIS A 474 -23.64 -8.42 12.61
N GLY A 475 -24.19 -9.35 13.38
CA GLY A 475 -25.23 -10.30 12.97
C GLY A 475 -24.67 -11.71 12.67
N ALA A 476 -25.52 -12.58 12.14
CA ALA A 476 -25.16 -13.98 11.93
C ALA A 476 -24.16 -14.15 10.78
N GLU A 477 -23.01 -14.77 11.04
CA GLU A 477 -21.97 -15.05 10.05
C GLU A 477 -22.47 -15.83 8.83
N GLU A 478 -23.46 -16.69 9.03
CA GLU A 478 -24.07 -17.48 7.97
C GLU A 478 -24.81 -16.63 6.92
N GLN A 479 -25.05 -15.36 7.22
CA GLN A 479 -25.71 -14.36 6.39
C GLN A 479 -24.75 -13.24 5.97
N ARG A 480 -23.44 -13.48 5.98
CA ARG A 480 -22.42 -12.48 5.64
C ARG A 480 -21.50 -12.95 4.53
N ALA A 481 -21.03 -11.98 3.74
CA ALA A 481 -20.07 -12.16 2.65
C ALA A 481 -19.17 -10.91 2.56
N ARG A 482 -18.28 -10.76 3.56
CA ARG A 482 -17.50 -9.51 3.76
C ARG A 482 -16.34 -9.33 2.77
N ASP A 483 -15.89 -10.41 2.15
CA ASP A 483 -14.82 -10.38 1.14
C ASP A 483 -15.35 -9.95 -0.24
N LEU A 484 -16.68 -9.91 -0.41
CA LEU A 484 -17.32 -9.38 -1.61
C LEU A 484 -17.57 -7.87 -1.51
N PHE A 485 -17.54 -7.20 -2.64
CA PHE A 485 -18.04 -5.83 -2.80
C PHE A 485 -19.47 -5.88 -3.33
N LEU A 486 -20.29 -4.93 -2.91
CA LEU A 486 -21.71 -4.88 -3.25
C LEU A 486 -21.96 -3.60 -4.05
N ALA A 487 -22.73 -3.70 -5.12
CA ALA A 487 -23.11 -2.59 -5.97
C ALA A 487 -24.59 -2.69 -6.34
N LEU A 488 -25.26 -1.54 -6.40
CA LEU A 488 -26.62 -1.43 -6.90
C LEU A 488 -26.59 -1.00 -8.37
N TRP A 489 -27.36 -1.71 -9.19
CA TRP A 489 -27.66 -1.32 -10.56
C TRP A 489 -29.05 -0.68 -10.58
N VAL A 490 -29.10 0.65 -10.50
CA VAL A 490 -30.33 1.36 -10.14
C VAL A 490 -31.06 1.83 -11.41
N PRO A 491 -32.30 1.36 -11.68
CA PRO A 491 -33.11 1.90 -12.76
C PRO A 491 -33.65 3.28 -12.37
N ASP A 492 -33.81 4.16 -13.35
CA ASP A 492 -34.33 5.52 -13.16
C ASP A 492 -35.69 5.53 -12.42
N LEU A 493 -36.54 4.53 -12.70
CA LEU A 493 -37.84 4.36 -12.05
C LEU A 493 -37.74 4.28 -10.52
N PHE A 494 -36.71 3.61 -9.99
CA PHE A 494 -36.51 3.53 -8.55
C PHE A 494 -36.32 4.93 -7.96
N MET A 495 -35.47 5.74 -8.58
CA MET A 495 -35.20 7.11 -8.13
C MET A 495 -36.44 8.01 -8.27
N LYS A 496 -37.21 7.86 -9.36
CA LYS A 496 -38.50 8.57 -9.53
C LYS A 496 -39.50 8.21 -8.43
N ARG A 497 -39.59 6.94 -8.03
CA ARG A 497 -40.47 6.49 -6.95
C ARG A 497 -40.02 7.01 -5.59
N VAL A 498 -38.71 7.04 -5.32
CA VAL A 498 -38.17 7.62 -4.08
C VAL A 498 -38.49 9.11 -3.98
N GLU A 499 -38.27 9.89 -5.05
CA GLU A 499 -38.58 11.33 -5.08
C GLU A 499 -40.07 11.62 -4.85
N ALA A 500 -40.94 10.78 -5.41
CA ALA A 500 -42.40 10.94 -5.31
C ALA A 500 -43.01 10.31 -4.05
N ASP A 501 -42.21 9.79 -3.11
CA ASP A 501 -42.68 8.98 -1.96
C ASP A 501 -43.64 7.84 -2.40
N GLY A 502 -43.31 7.20 -3.51
CA GLY A 502 -44.12 6.20 -4.18
C GLY A 502 -43.81 4.77 -3.74
N MET A 503 -44.75 3.86 -4.01
CA MET A 503 -44.56 2.44 -3.77
C MET A 503 -43.45 1.86 -4.66
N TRP A 504 -42.58 1.03 -4.09
CA TRP A 504 -41.61 0.21 -4.82
C TRP A 504 -41.94 -1.28 -4.64
N SER A 505 -41.97 -2.02 -5.75
CA SER A 505 -42.33 -3.43 -5.76
C SER A 505 -41.08 -4.30 -5.80
N LEU A 506 -41.04 -5.30 -4.92
CA LEU A 506 -40.00 -6.32 -4.92
C LEU A 506 -40.48 -7.56 -5.68
N MET A 507 -39.65 -8.08 -6.57
CA MET A 507 -40.00 -9.12 -7.52
C MET A 507 -38.91 -10.21 -7.57
N CYS A 508 -39.34 -11.45 -7.85
CA CYS A 508 -38.43 -12.53 -8.21
C CYS A 508 -38.24 -12.53 -9.73
N PRO A 509 -36.99 -12.58 -10.26
CA PRO A 509 -36.77 -12.61 -11.71
C PRO A 509 -37.37 -13.85 -12.39
N HIS A 510 -37.62 -14.93 -11.63
CA HIS A 510 -38.31 -16.11 -12.15
C HIS A 510 -39.81 -15.86 -12.41
N GLU A 511 -40.45 -15.04 -11.58
CA GLU A 511 -41.87 -14.69 -11.71
C GLU A 511 -42.09 -13.49 -12.65
N CYS A 512 -41.09 -12.60 -12.73
CA CYS A 512 -41.08 -11.42 -13.60
C CYS A 512 -39.89 -11.47 -14.57
N PRO A 513 -39.86 -12.44 -15.51
CA PRO A 513 -38.74 -12.61 -16.43
C PRO A 513 -38.60 -11.42 -17.39
N GLY A 514 -37.37 -11.14 -17.81
CA GLY A 514 -37.07 -10.10 -18.80
C GLY A 514 -36.89 -8.69 -18.22
N LEU A 515 -37.14 -8.47 -16.91
CA LEU A 515 -36.86 -7.18 -16.26
C LEU A 515 -35.38 -6.81 -16.38
N PHE A 516 -34.48 -7.74 -16.05
CA PHE A 516 -33.03 -7.53 -16.11
C PHE A 516 -32.47 -7.38 -17.53
N ASP A 517 -33.27 -7.69 -18.56
CA ASP A 517 -32.93 -7.51 -19.99
C ASP A 517 -33.61 -6.27 -20.60
N SER A 518 -34.24 -5.44 -19.78
CA SER A 518 -34.95 -4.23 -20.18
C SER A 518 -34.40 -2.99 -19.48
N TRP A 519 -34.47 -1.84 -20.13
CA TRP A 519 -34.00 -0.56 -19.59
C TRP A 519 -34.83 0.60 -20.15
N GLY A 520 -34.80 1.75 -19.47
CA GLY A 520 -35.55 2.95 -19.88
C GLY A 520 -37.06 2.72 -19.91
N GLU A 521 -37.74 3.28 -20.90
CA GLU A 521 -39.20 3.18 -21.06
C GLU A 521 -39.72 1.75 -21.25
N LYS A 522 -38.88 0.80 -21.68
CA LYS A 522 -39.28 -0.61 -21.80
C LYS A 522 -39.31 -1.32 -20.44
N PHE A 523 -38.50 -0.86 -19.49
CA PHE A 523 -38.45 -1.38 -18.13
C PHE A 523 -39.59 -0.82 -17.28
N GLU A 524 -39.92 0.47 -17.46
CA GLU A 524 -41.07 1.14 -16.82
C GLU A 524 -42.41 0.58 -17.28
#